data_AF-A0A2E6UU19-F1
#
_entry.id   AF-A0A2E6UU19-F1
#
_cell.length_a   1.000
_cell.length_b   1.000
_cell.length_c   1.000
_cell.angle_alpha   90.00
_cell.angle_beta   90.00
_cell.angle_gamma   90.00
#
_symmetry.space_group_name_H-M   'P 1'
#
loop_
_entity.id
_entity.type
_entity.pdbx_description
1 polymer ?
#
loop_
_entity_poly.entity_id
_entity_poly.type
_entity_poly.pdbx_seq_one_letter_code
_entity_poly.pdbx_strand_id
1 'polypeptide(L)'
;MNTAILHTSAKELEIEQQAIKKFTPLVKRIARHMMEKLPTSIQIDDLIQAGMVGLAEANKRYKGEYGHQFELFAAQRIRVSILKQLRIADSPI
;
A
#
# COMPACT_ATOMS: atom_id res chain seq x y z
N MET A 1 25.37 -2.29 28.43
CA MET A 1 25.17 -1.54 27.18
C MET A 1 24.29 -2.38 26.26
N ASN A 2 23.00 -2.06 26.10
CA ASN A 2 22.12 -2.40 24.94
C ASN A 2 20.61 -2.17 25.19
N THR A 3 20.22 -1.09 25.87
CA THR A 3 18.80 -0.70 25.98
C THR A 3 18.28 0.12 24.79
N ALA A 4 19.16 0.69 23.95
CA ALA A 4 18.77 1.59 22.86
C ALA A 4 18.19 0.91 21.61
N ILE A 5 18.40 -0.41 21.42
CA ILE A 5 17.94 -1.12 20.20
C ILE A 5 16.48 -1.57 20.32
N LEU A 6 15.98 -1.81 21.54
CA LEU A 6 14.60 -2.30 21.75
C LEU A 6 13.53 -1.21 21.62
N HIS A 7 13.84 0.05 21.95
CA HIS A 7 12.85 1.14 21.89
C HIS A 7 12.58 1.65 20.48
N THR A 8 13.54 1.53 19.56
CA THR A 8 13.42 2.03 18.17
C THR A 8 12.47 1.16 17.34
N SER A 9 12.54 -0.17 17.46
CA SER A 9 11.70 -1.10 16.69
C SER A 9 10.21 -1.02 17.05
N ALA A 10 9.86 -0.88 18.33
CA ALA A 10 8.46 -0.80 18.74
C ALA A 10 7.78 0.49 18.25
N LYS A 11 8.49 1.62 18.37
CA LYS A 11 7.98 2.93 17.92
C LYS A 11 7.81 3.00 16.40
N GLU A 12 8.74 2.41 15.64
CA GLU A 12 8.66 2.34 14.18
C GLU A 12 7.47 1.49 13.72
N LEU A 13 7.23 0.35 14.39
CA LEU A 13 6.07 -0.50 14.11
C LEU A 13 4.75 0.21 14.40
N GLU A 14 4.67 0.98 15.49
CA GLU A 14 3.47 1.77 15.80
C GLU A 14 3.20 2.86 14.76
N ILE A 15 4.25 3.57 14.31
CA ILE A 15 4.14 4.59 13.27
C ILE A 15 3.68 3.96 11.94
N GLU A 16 4.25 2.81 11.58
CA GLU A 16 3.86 2.06 10.38
C GLU A 16 2.40 1.62 10.46
N GLN A 17 1.95 1.06 11.58
CA GLN A 17 0.56 0.65 11.77
C GLN A 17 -0.42 1.84 11.73
N GLN A 18 -0.06 2.98 12.32
CA GLN A 18 -0.87 4.19 12.26
C GLN A 18 -0.96 4.73 10.82
N ALA A 19 0.15 4.75 10.08
CA ALA A 19 0.16 5.15 8.68
C ALA A 19 -0.69 4.21 7.83
N ILE A 20 -0.55 2.89 8.00
CA ILE A 20 -1.39 1.89 7.29
C ILE A 20 -2.87 2.15 7.55
N LYS A 21 -3.28 2.31 8.81
CA LYS A 21 -4.69 2.59 9.16
C LYS A 21 -5.17 3.90 8.52
N LYS A 22 -4.38 4.97 8.59
CA LYS A 22 -4.70 6.29 8.03
C LYS A 22 -4.91 6.25 6.51
N PHE A 23 -4.10 5.48 5.78
CA PHE A 23 -4.12 5.43 4.32
C PHE A 23 -4.87 4.21 3.75
N THR A 24 -5.42 3.33 4.59
CA THR A 24 -6.31 2.24 4.14
C THR A 24 -7.51 2.74 3.30
N PRO A 25 -8.19 3.85 3.64
CA PRO A 25 -9.27 4.39 2.81
C PRO A 25 -8.80 4.81 1.40
N LEU A 26 -7.55 5.28 1.26
CA LEU A 26 -6.95 5.62 -0.04
C LEU A 26 -6.82 4.38 -0.91
N VAL A 27 -6.32 3.27 -0.35
CA VAL A 27 -6.21 1.97 -1.05
C VAL A 27 -7.57 1.54 -1.57
N LYS A 28 -8.60 1.54 -0.70
CA LYS A 28 -9.98 1.15 -1.08
C LYS A 28 -10.56 2.05 -2.16
N ARG A 29 -10.26 3.35 -2.16
CA ARG A 29 -10.71 4.30 -3.21
C ARG A 29 -10.06 3.98 -4.54
N ILE A 30 -8.74 3.75 -4.56
CA ILE A 30 -7.99 3.44 -5.77
C ILE A 30 -8.42 2.09 -6.34
N ALA A 31 -8.55 1.05 -5.50
CA ALA A 31 -8.98 -0.28 -5.93
C ALA A 31 -10.37 -0.25 -6.59
N ARG A 32 -11.34 0.45 -5.98
CA ARG A 32 -12.69 0.62 -6.55
C ARG A 32 -12.66 1.34 -7.90
N HIS A 33 -11.90 2.43 -8.01
CA HIS A 33 -11.78 3.16 -9.27
C HIS A 33 -11.10 2.34 -10.37
N MET A 34 -10.12 1.49 -10.02
CA MET A 34 -9.48 0.60 -11.00
C MET A 34 -10.41 -0.52 -11.45
N MET A 35 -11.22 -1.07 -10.53
CA MET A 35 -12.21 -2.11 -10.83
C MET A 35 -13.22 -1.70 -11.91
N GLU A 36 -13.55 -0.41 -12.04
CA GLU A 36 -14.45 0.12 -13.07
C GLU A 36 -13.99 -0.22 -14.51
N LYS A 37 -12.71 -0.56 -14.70
CA LYS A 37 -12.11 -0.86 -16.01
C LYS A 37 -11.70 -2.33 -16.18
N LEU A 38 -12.05 -3.20 -15.24
CA LEU A 38 -11.62 -4.60 -15.22
C LEU A 38 -12.79 -5.56 -15.47
N PRO A 39 -12.54 -6.78 -15.98
CA PRO A 39 -13.56 -7.81 -16.10
C PRO A 39 -14.17 -8.18 -14.75
N THR A 40 -15.40 -8.69 -14.78
CA THR A 40 -16.15 -9.12 -13.58
C THR A 40 -15.55 -10.33 -12.86
N SER A 41 -14.58 -11.02 -13.47
CA SER A 41 -13.83 -12.12 -12.83
C SER A 41 -12.92 -11.63 -11.71
N ILE A 42 -12.46 -10.38 -11.76
CA ILE A 42 -11.54 -9.82 -10.77
C ILE A 42 -12.29 -9.40 -9.51
N GLN A 43 -11.82 -9.86 -8.35
CA GLN A 43 -12.41 -9.51 -7.06
C GLN A 43 -11.81 -8.23 -6.49
N ILE A 44 -12.63 -7.44 -5.79
CA ILE A 44 -12.19 -6.18 -5.19
C ILE A 44 -11.19 -6.40 -4.07
N ASP A 45 -11.34 -7.50 -3.34
CA ASP A 45 -10.48 -7.85 -2.23
C ASP A 45 -9.05 -8.15 -2.70
N ASP A 46 -8.88 -8.72 -3.89
CA ASP A 46 -7.55 -8.97 -4.47
C ASP A 46 -6.86 -7.65 -4.84
N LEU A 47 -7.61 -6.69 -5.41
CA LEU A 47 -7.12 -5.35 -5.71
C LEU A 47 -6.76 -4.58 -4.43
N ILE A 48 -7.58 -4.70 -3.38
CA ILE A 48 -7.30 -4.10 -2.08
C ILE A 48 -6.03 -4.71 -1.50
N GLN A 49 -5.89 -6.04 -1.47
CA GLN A 49 -4.70 -6.71 -0.95
C GLN A 49 -3.43 -6.31 -1.70
N ALA A 50 -3.45 -6.33 -3.04
CA ALA A 50 -2.33 -5.87 -3.85
C ALA A 50 -1.99 -4.38 -3.57
N GLY A 51 -3.02 -3.55 -3.39
CA GLY A 51 -2.86 -2.16 -3.03
C GLY A 51 -2.25 -1.94 -1.64
N MET A 52 -2.61 -2.77 -0.65
CA MET A 52 -2.03 -2.73 0.70
C MET A 52 -0.52 -3.04 0.66
N VAL A 53 -0.09 -3.99 -0.19
CA VAL A 53 1.34 -4.25 -0.41
C VAL A 53 2.04 -3.00 -0.95
N GLY A 54 1.44 -2.31 -1.92
CA GLY A 54 1.99 -1.06 -2.47
C GLY A 54 2.07 0.07 -1.44
N LEU A 55 1.08 0.17 -0.54
CA LEU A 55 1.09 1.12 0.57
C LEU A 55 2.20 0.81 1.58
N ALA A 56 2.40 -0.47 1.94
CA ALA A 56 3.49 -0.88 2.84
C ALA A 56 4.87 -0.54 2.24
N GLU A 57 5.06 -0.77 0.93
CA GLU A 57 6.28 -0.35 0.24
C GLU A 57 6.46 1.18 0.23
N ALA A 58 5.38 1.94 0.08
CA ALA A 58 5.41 3.40 0.13
C ALA A 58 5.86 3.88 1.52
N ASN A 59 5.29 3.33 2.60
CA ASN A 59 5.69 3.63 3.97
C ASN A 59 7.18 3.38 4.23
N LYS A 60 7.71 2.25 3.74
CA LYS A 60 9.13 1.90 3.92
C LYS A 60 10.09 2.81 3.17
N ARG A 61 9.69 3.28 1.98
CA ARG A 61 10.54 4.06 1.07
C ARG A 61 10.45 5.56 1.28
N TYR A 62 9.33 6.06 1.78
CA TYR A 62 9.14 7.49 1.97
C TYR A 62 9.94 7.98 3.19
N LYS A 63 10.71 9.05 3.00
CA LYS A 63 11.57 9.66 4.03
C LYS A 63 11.14 11.08 4.41
N GLY A 64 10.00 11.55 3.90
CA GLY A 64 9.44 12.87 4.22
C GLY A 64 8.37 12.80 5.32
N GLU A 65 7.67 13.92 5.52
CA GLU A 65 6.56 13.99 6.46
C GLU A 65 5.26 13.43 5.88
N TYR A 66 4.48 12.75 6.72
CA TYR A 66 3.18 12.21 6.32
C TYR A 66 2.16 13.33 6.12
N GLY A 67 1.88 13.65 4.85
CA GLY A 67 0.90 14.66 4.45
C GLY A 67 0.44 14.46 3.00
N HIS A 68 0.07 15.54 2.32
CA HIS A 68 -0.41 15.49 0.94
C HIS A 68 0.62 14.86 -0.03
N GLN A 69 1.91 15.16 0.17
CA GLN A 69 2.99 14.59 -0.65
C GLN A 69 3.09 13.06 -0.49
N PHE A 70 2.92 12.55 0.73
CA PHE A 70 2.87 11.12 0.97
C PHE A 70 1.64 10.48 0.30
N GLU A 71 0.47 11.11 0.36
CA GLU A 71 -0.73 10.58 -0.29
C GLU A 71 -0.54 10.42 -1.79
N LEU A 72 0.05 11.41 -2.46
CA LEU A 72 0.39 11.35 -3.89
C LEU A 72 1.37 10.21 -4.20
N PHE A 73 2.43 10.11 -3.41
CA PHE A 73 3.44 9.06 -3.56
C PHE A 73 2.86 7.66 -3.34
N ALA A 74 2.11 7.47 -2.25
CA ALA A 74 1.44 6.23 -1.92
C ALA A 74 0.43 5.85 -3.01
N ALA A 75 -0.35 6.81 -3.52
CA ALA A 75 -1.31 6.56 -4.59
C ALA A 75 -0.64 6.04 -5.87
N GLN A 76 0.57 6.51 -6.21
CA GLN A 76 1.34 5.97 -7.32
C GLN A 76 1.78 4.52 -7.05
N ARG A 77 2.34 4.24 -5.86
CA ARG A 77 2.81 2.90 -5.47
C ARG A 77 1.69 1.86 -5.41
N ILE A 78 0.54 2.23 -4.85
CA ILE A 78 -0.66 1.39 -4.78
C ILE A 78 -1.07 0.93 -6.18
N ARG A 79 -1.19 1.86 -7.14
CA ARG A 79 -1.55 1.54 -8.53
C ARG A 79 -0.54 0.60 -9.18
N VAL A 80 0.76 0.85 -9.00
CA VAL A 80 1.82 -0.01 -9.56
C VAL A 80 1.71 -1.44 -9.01
N SER A 81 1.48 -1.59 -7.70
CA SER A 81 1.35 -2.91 -7.07
C SER A 81 0.12 -3.67 -7.59
N ILE A 82 -1.02 -2.98 -7.71
CA ILE A 82 -2.24 -3.56 -8.29
C ILE A 82 -2.02 -4.03 -9.73
N LEU A 83 -1.44 -3.17 -10.58
CA LEU A 83 -1.16 -3.52 -11.97
C LEU A 83 -0.18 -4.70 -12.09
N LYS A 84 0.80 -4.80 -11.18
CA LYS A 84 1.72 -5.94 -11.13
C LYS A 84 0.96 -7.23 -10.83
N GLN A 85 0.03 -7.23 -9.87
CA GLN A 85 -0.77 -8.41 -9.54
C GLN A 85 -1.64 -8.86 -10.73
N LEU A 86 -2.29 -7.93 -11.41
CA LEU A 86 -3.14 -8.24 -12.58
C LEU A 86 -2.32 -8.82 -13.74
N ARG A 87 -1.11 -8.30 -14.00
CA ARG A 87 -0.21 -8.86 -15.02
C ARG A 87 0.21 -10.30 -14.74
N ILE A 88 0.39 -10.65 -13.46
CA ILE A 88 0.72 -12.02 -13.06
C ILE A 88 -0.48 -12.96 -13.32
N ALA A 89 -1.71 -12.46 -13.12
CA ALA A 89 -2.92 -13.24 -13.35
C ALA A 89 -3.23 -13.48 -14.84
N ASP A 90 -2.90 -12.52 -15.72
CA ASP A 90 -3.19 -12.59 -17.15
C ASP A 90 -2.09 -13.29 -17.98
N SER A 91 -0.91 -13.58 -17.43
CA SER A 91 0.20 -14.16 -18.18
C SER A 91 0.15 -15.70 -18.12
N PRO A 92 -0.19 -16.41 -19.22
CA PRO A 92 -0.02 -17.85 -19.27
C PRO A 92 1.50 -18.12 -19.32
N ILE A 93 1.99 -18.86 -18.34
CA ILE A 93 3.31 -19.51 -18.43
C ILE A 93 3.16 -20.73 -19.33
#